data_AF-A0A7X3HEQ7-F1
#
_entry.id   AF-A0A7X3HEQ7-F1
#
_cell.length_a   1.000
_cell.length_b   1.000
_cell.length_c   1.000
_cell.angle_alpha   90.00
_cell.angle_beta   90.00
_cell.angle_gamma   90.00
#
_symmetry.space_group_name_H-M   'P 1'
#
loop_
_entity.id
_entity.type
_entity.pdbx_description
1 polymer ?
#
loop_
_entity_poly.entity_id
_entity_poly.type
_entity_poly.pdbx_seq_one_letter_code
_entity_poly.pdbx_strand_id
1 'polypeptide(L)'
;ETIRAFGRLGRRITGGSPPALRERGRVPGAGPMPAGKRVVIDPSLGGNSRGQVVQGPYGEITEEEILWDLATRVEGRMIAAGMETIISRPRQDNPSHL
;
A
#
# COMPACT_ATOMS: atom_id res chain seq x y z
N GLU A 1 -30.37 14.56 -31.46
CA GLU A 1 -30.29 15.26 -30.17
C GLU A 1 -29.99 14.22 -29.09
N THR A 2 -28.95 14.28 -28.25
CA THR A 2 -27.92 15.28 -28.01
C THR A 2 -26.75 14.57 -27.31
N ILE A 3 -25.56 14.61 -27.95
CA ILE A 3 -24.26 14.20 -27.38
C ILE A 3 -23.79 15.29 -26.38
N ARG A 4 -24.55 15.55 -25.32
CA ARG A 4 -24.15 16.54 -24.27
C ARG A 4 -24.37 16.03 -22.84
N ALA A 5 -23.95 14.81 -22.56
CA ALA A 5 -23.76 14.37 -21.17
C ALA A 5 -22.40 13.71 -20.88
N PHE A 6 -21.50 13.60 -21.87
CA PHE A 6 -20.16 13.03 -21.69
C PHE A 6 -19.06 14.07 -21.38
N GLY A 7 -19.40 15.35 -21.22
CA GLY A 7 -18.44 16.44 -21.05
C GLY A 7 -17.85 16.65 -19.65
N ARG A 8 -18.18 15.83 -18.65
CA ARG A 8 -17.77 16.09 -17.24
C ARG A 8 -17.07 14.95 -16.49
N LEU A 9 -16.73 13.84 -17.14
CA LEU A 9 -15.92 12.77 -16.53
C LEU A 9 -14.51 12.68 -17.16
N GLY A 10 -13.98 13.85 -17.55
CA GLY A 10 -12.61 14.00 -18.01
C GLY A 10 -11.61 14.06 -16.85
N ARG A 11 -10.88 12.95 -16.68
CA ARG A 11 -9.55 12.77 -16.05
C ARG A 11 -9.44 12.96 -14.53
N ARG A 12 -9.17 11.84 -13.84
CA ARG A 12 -7.87 11.56 -13.18
C ARG A 12 -7.80 10.11 -12.68
N ILE A 13 -7.54 9.17 -13.59
CA ILE A 13 -6.78 7.96 -13.24
C ILE A 13 -5.42 8.14 -13.92
N THR A 14 -4.46 8.69 -13.19
CA THR A 14 -3.05 8.60 -13.55
C THR A 14 -2.46 7.40 -12.80
N GLY A 15 -2.74 6.21 -13.31
CA GLY A 15 -2.14 4.97 -12.85
C GLY A 15 -1.14 4.45 -13.89
N GLY A 16 0.09 4.19 -13.46
CA GLY A 16 0.95 3.15 -14.03
C GLY A 16 1.66 3.47 -15.35
N SER A 17 2.65 4.37 -15.34
CA SER A 17 3.76 4.26 -16.29
C SER A 17 4.85 3.39 -15.65
N PRO A 18 5.12 2.16 -16.12
CA PRO A 18 6.26 1.36 -15.64
C PRO A 18 7.60 2.11 -15.67
N PRO A 19 7.87 2.99 -16.66
CA PRO A 19 9.05 3.85 -16.64
C PRO A 19 9.08 4.84 -15.47
N ALA A 20 7.95 5.45 -15.09
CA ALA A 20 7.87 6.40 -13.98
C ALA A 20 8.02 5.75 -12.60
N LEU A 21 7.74 4.43 -12.49
CA LEU A 21 8.08 3.64 -11.30
C LEU A 21 9.60 3.32 -11.26
N ARG A 22 10.20 3.07 -12.44
CA ARG A 22 11.64 2.81 -12.58
C ARG A 22 12.50 4.07 -12.42
N GLU A 23 12.02 5.23 -12.86
CA GLU A 23 12.72 6.51 -12.73
C GLU A 23 12.86 6.97 -11.27
N ARG A 24 11.95 6.54 -10.39
CA ARG A 24 12.08 6.73 -8.93
C ARG A 24 13.08 5.78 -8.26
N GLY A 25 13.66 4.84 -9.01
CA GLY A 25 14.73 3.95 -8.56
C GLY A 25 16.13 4.56 -8.70
N ARG A 26 16.25 5.84 -9.08
CA ARG A 26 17.55 6.53 -9.11
C ARG A 26 17.91 6.96 -7.70
N VAL A 27 18.71 6.14 -7.02
CA VAL A 27 19.30 6.45 -5.70
C VAL A 27 20.06 7.78 -5.80
N PRO A 28 19.56 8.89 -5.22
CA PRO A 28 20.39 10.07 -5.02
C PRO A 28 21.42 9.72 -3.94
N GLY A 29 22.64 10.25 -4.06
CA GLY A 29 23.80 9.89 -3.25
C GLY A 29 23.49 9.69 -1.76
N ALA A 30 23.97 8.56 -1.22
CA ALA A 30 23.79 8.05 0.15
C ALA A 30 22.99 8.97 1.08
N GLY A 31 21.66 8.81 1.05
CA GLY A 31 20.76 9.33 2.08
C GLY A 31 21.01 8.67 3.44
N PRO A 32 20.29 9.09 4.50
CA PRO A 32 20.46 8.56 5.86
C PRO A 32 20.48 7.03 5.82
N MET A 33 21.57 6.44 6.30
CA MET A 33 21.78 4.99 6.25
C MET A 33 20.63 4.32 7.02
N PRO A 34 19.73 3.60 6.33
CA PRO A 34 18.56 3.03 6.99
C PRO A 34 18.92 1.78 7.81
N ALA A 35 20.03 1.14 7.48
CA ALA A 35 20.55 -0.01 8.19
C ALA A 35 20.71 0.30 9.68
N GLY A 36 20.28 -0.62 10.53
CA GLY A 36 20.32 -0.49 11.99
C GLY A 36 19.22 0.38 12.60
N LYS A 37 18.30 0.94 11.82
CA LYS A 37 17.09 1.60 12.34
C LYS A 37 15.99 0.59 12.62
N ARG A 38 15.18 0.88 13.64
CA ARG A 38 13.96 0.14 13.97
C ARG A 38 12.74 0.87 13.41
N VAL A 39 11.87 0.14 12.71
CA VAL A 39 10.66 0.67 12.09
C VAL A 39 9.46 -0.15 12.53
N VAL A 40 8.41 0.52 12.99
CA VAL A 40 7.10 -0.10 13.24
C VAL A 40 6.24 0.12 12.01
N ILE A 41 5.70 -0.96 11.45
CA ILE A 41 4.77 -0.95 10.33
C ILE A 41 3.38 -1.22 10.90
N ASP A 42 2.44 -0.32 10.62
CA ASP A 42 1.06 -0.43 11.07
C ASP A 42 0.11 -0.63 9.88
N PRO A 43 -0.17 -1.89 9.47
CA PRO A 43 -1.21 -2.16 8.48
C PRO A 43 -2.58 -1.91 9.10
N SER A 44 -3.27 -0.84 8.69
CA SER A 44 -4.64 -0.57 9.14
C SER A 44 -5.57 -1.74 8.81
N LEU A 45 -6.68 -1.86 9.57
CA LEU A 45 -7.66 -2.94 9.48
C LEU A 45 -7.11 -4.31 9.93
N GLY A 46 -8.01 -5.27 10.09
CA GLY A 46 -7.70 -6.59 10.62
C GLY A 46 -8.91 -7.26 11.25
N GLY A 47 -8.81 -8.56 11.51
CA GLY A 47 -9.91 -9.36 12.05
C GLY A 47 -11.16 -9.25 11.20
N ASN A 48 -12.27 -8.79 11.80
CA ASN A 48 -13.56 -8.61 11.10
C ASN A 48 -13.66 -7.28 10.35
N SER A 49 -12.72 -6.35 10.53
CA SER A 49 -12.72 -5.08 9.82
C SER A 49 -12.04 -5.25 8.48
N ARG A 50 -12.84 -5.38 7.41
CA ARG A 50 -12.34 -5.63 6.04
C ARG A 50 -12.17 -4.37 5.19
N GLY A 51 -12.71 -3.23 5.66
CA GLY A 51 -12.67 -1.96 4.92
C GLY A 51 -13.52 -2.01 3.66
N GLN A 52 -13.09 -1.29 2.62
CA GLN A 52 -13.77 -1.33 1.32
C GLN A 52 -13.68 -2.72 0.68
N VAL A 53 -14.79 -3.17 0.09
CA VAL A 53 -14.87 -4.44 -0.66
C VAL A 53 -15.25 -4.14 -2.10
N VAL A 54 -14.50 -4.70 -3.04
CA VAL A 54 -14.75 -4.54 -4.48
C VAL A 54 -14.77 -5.90 -5.18
N GLN A 55 -15.53 -6.01 -6.27
CA GLN A 55 -15.51 -7.20 -7.12
C GLN A 55 -14.32 -7.15 -8.06
N GLY A 56 -13.36 -8.04 -7.83
CA GLY A 56 -12.20 -8.25 -8.70
C GLY A 56 -12.45 -9.34 -9.75
N PRO A 57 -11.52 -9.52 -10.70
CA PRO A 57 -11.63 -10.54 -11.75
C PRO A 57 -11.60 -11.98 -11.23
N TYR A 58 -11.19 -12.19 -9.96
CA TYR A 58 -11.08 -13.51 -9.33
C TYR A 58 -11.92 -13.65 -8.06
N GLY A 59 -12.87 -12.74 -7.84
CA GLY A 59 -13.70 -12.67 -6.64
C GLY A 59 -13.52 -11.37 -5.87
N GLU A 60 -14.08 -11.34 -4.67
CA GLU A 60 -14.01 -10.17 -3.80
C GLU A 60 -12.57 -9.88 -3.36
N ILE A 61 -12.22 -8.59 -3.37
CA ILE A 61 -10.96 -8.08 -2.84
C ILE A 61 -11.30 -7.04 -1.78
N THR A 62 -10.65 -7.15 -0.63
CA THR A 62 -10.85 -6.23 0.49
C THR A 62 -9.66 -5.32 0.70
N GLU A 63 -9.92 -4.12 1.20
CA GLU A 63 -8.90 -3.13 1.53
C GLU A 63 -7.87 -3.70 2.53
N GLU A 64 -8.37 -4.43 3.53
CA GLU A 64 -7.54 -5.14 4.50
C GLU A 64 -6.53 -6.09 3.81
N GLU A 65 -6.97 -6.91 2.86
CA GLU A 65 -6.07 -7.83 2.14
C GLU A 65 -4.94 -7.09 1.41
N ILE A 66 -5.26 -5.95 0.79
CA ILE A 66 -4.28 -5.13 0.07
C ILE A 66 -3.29 -4.51 1.06
N LEU A 67 -3.77 -3.94 2.18
CA LEU A 67 -2.93 -3.31 3.18
C LEU A 67 -1.95 -4.30 3.80
N TRP A 68 -2.41 -5.51 4.12
CA TRP A 68 -1.57 -6.56 4.70
C TRP A 68 -0.57 -7.15 3.70
N ASP A 69 -0.93 -7.31 2.43
CA ASP A 69 0.02 -7.68 1.37
C ASP A 69 1.10 -6.61 1.18
N LEU A 70 0.71 -5.33 1.14
CA LEU A 70 1.65 -4.22 1.04
C LEU A 70 2.58 -4.14 2.25
N ALA A 71 2.06 -4.28 3.48
CA ALA A 71 2.86 -4.25 4.69
C ALA A 71 3.91 -5.37 4.70
N THR A 72 3.53 -6.60 4.35
CA THR A 72 4.45 -7.75 4.27
C THR A 72 5.56 -7.50 3.23
N ARG A 73 5.22 -6.92 2.08
CA ARG A 73 6.20 -6.61 1.03
C ARG A 73 7.14 -5.47 1.42
N VAL A 74 6.63 -4.46 2.13
CA VAL A 74 7.44 -3.36 2.65
C VAL A 74 8.38 -3.86 3.75
N GLU A 75 7.87 -4.67 4.67
CA GLU A 75 8.65 -5.34 5.71
C GLU A 75 9.84 -6.10 5.12
N GLY A 76 9.58 -7.00 4.16
CA GLY A 76 10.64 -7.78 3.52
C GLY A 76 11.71 -6.91 2.84
N ARG A 77 11.33 -5.77 2.23
CA ARG A 77 12.30 -4.83 1.64
C ARG A 77 13.09 -4.06 2.69
N MET A 78 12.48 -3.69 3.80
CA MET A 78 13.14 -3.01 4.91
C MET A 78 14.15 -3.93 5.60
N ILE A 79 13.79 -5.19 5.84
CA ILE A 79 14.70 -6.24 6.33
C ILE A 79 15.88 -6.39 5.36
N ALA A 80 15.60 -6.53 4.06
CA ALA A 80 16.66 -6.63 3.04
C ALA A 80 17.57 -5.38 2.97
N ALA A 81 17.07 -4.22 3.39
CA ALA A 81 17.84 -2.97 3.50
C ALA A 81 18.58 -2.83 4.86
N GLY A 82 18.53 -3.84 5.73
CA GLY A 82 19.23 -3.87 7.02
C GLY A 82 18.48 -3.20 8.17
N MET A 83 17.18 -2.96 8.04
CA MET A 83 16.36 -2.42 9.13
C MET A 83 15.83 -3.55 10.02
N GLU A 84 15.58 -3.24 11.30
CA GLU A 84 14.73 -4.05 12.16
C GLU A 84 13.28 -3.61 11.96
N THR A 85 12.38 -4.54 11.63
CA THR A 85 10.96 -4.26 11.40
C THR A 85 10.09 -4.93 12.43
N ILE A 86 9.00 -4.27 12.80
CA ILE A 86 7.96 -4.80 13.69
C ILE A 86 6.61 -4.48 13.08
N ILE A 87 5.75 -5.48 12.90
CA ILE A 87 4.34 -5.24 12.63
C ILE A 87 3.65 -4.89 13.96
N SER A 88 2.91 -3.79 13.99
CA SER A 88 2.29 -3.23 15.21
C SER A 88 1.36 -4.20 15.95
N ARG A 89 0.73 -5.13 15.21
CA ARG A 89 -0.28 -6.08 15.69
C ARG A 89 -0.37 -7.29 14.75
N PRO A 90 -1.03 -8.39 15.14
CA PRO A 90 -1.30 -9.48 14.22
C PRO A 90 -2.53 -9.20 13.33
N ARG A 91 -2.62 -9.88 12.18
CA ARG A 91 -3.67 -9.63 11.16
C ARG A 91 -5.11 -9.81 11.64
N GLN A 92 -5.31 -10.69 12.60
CA GLN A 92 -6.62 -10.96 13.19
C GLN A 92 -7.09 -9.89 14.18
N ASP A 93 -6.28 -8.87 14.47
CA ASP A 93 -6.59 -7.84 15.45
C ASP A 93 -6.81 -6.47 14.79
N ASN A 94 -7.75 -5.70 15.33
CA ASN A 94 -7.99 -4.32 14.95
C ASN A 94 -8.44 -3.52 16.19
N PRO A 95 -7.49 -2.89 16.91
CA PRO A 95 -7.78 -2.22 18.16
C PRO A 95 -8.72 -1.03 17.94
N SER A 96 -9.78 -0.97 18.73
CA SER A 96 -10.80 0.09 18.68
C SER A 96 -10.54 1.25 19.64
N HIS A 97 -9.49 1.14 20.48
CA HIS A 97 -9.08 2.17 21.44
C HIS A 97 -7.56 2.34 21.35
N LEU A 98 -7.09 3.59 21.26
CA LEU A 98 -5.69 3.96 21.45
C LEU A 98 -5.31 3.93 22.94
#